data_AF-A0AA35WVM8-F1
#
_entry.id   AF-A0AA35WVM8-F1
#
_cell.length_a   1.000
_cell.length_b   1.000
_cell.length_c   1.000
_cell.angle_alpha   90.00
_cell.angle_beta   90.00
_cell.angle_gamma   90.00
#
_symmetry.space_group_name_H-M   'P 1'
#
loop_
_entity.id
_entity.type
_entity.pdbx_description
1 polymer ?
#
loop_
_entity_poly.entity_id
_entity_poly.type
_entity_poly.pdbx_seq_one_letter_code
_entity_poly.pdbx_strand_id
1 'polypeptide(L)'
;MVICDCTTLTQAGYVGDDIDSVISKLLHEANFDINKAQRGIVFLDEVDKISCVPGFHHLRDVGGEGVQQGLLKILEGTIVQVPGMC
;
A
#
# COMPACT_ATOMS: atom_id res chain seq x y z
N MET A 1 9.00 3.62 -11.53
CA MET A 1 8.89 2.36 -10.76
C MET A 1 9.09 2.73 -9.32
N VAL A 2 8.33 2.13 -8.40
CA VAL A 2 8.51 2.32 -6.96
C VAL A 2 8.83 0.98 -6.33
N ILE A 3 9.76 0.99 -5.38
CA ILE A 3 10.09 -0.15 -4.53
C ILE A 3 9.56 0.17 -3.14
N CYS A 4 8.78 -0.74 -2.56
CA CYS A 4 8.22 -0.60 -1.23
C CYS A 4 8.60 -1.83 -0.40
N ASP A 5 9.18 -1.58 0.77
CA ASP A 5 9.34 -2.58 1.82
C ASP A 5 8.01 -2.72 2.55
N CYS A 6 7.43 -3.92 2.61
CA CYS A 6 6.14 -4.13 3.26
C CYS A 6 6.19 -3.95 4.78
N THR A 7 7.35 -4.04 5.43
CA THR A 7 7.46 -3.86 6.89
C THR A 7 7.23 -2.43 7.35
N THR A 8 7.36 -1.45 6.45
CA THR A 8 7.10 -0.05 6.75
C THR A 8 5.62 0.32 6.62
N LEU A 9 4.80 -0.58 6.07
CA LEU A 9 3.38 -0.33 5.85
C LEU A 9 2.58 -0.54 7.13
N THR A 10 1.55 0.28 7.27
CA THR A 10 0.53 0.17 8.31
C THR A 10 -0.84 0.27 7.68
N GLN A 11 -1.86 -0.20 8.40
CA GLN A 11 -3.25 -0.03 8.01
C GLN A 11 -3.56 1.46 7.85
N ALA A 12 -4.33 1.81 6.81
CA ALA A 12 -4.76 3.18 6.57
C ALA A 12 -5.37 3.82 7.84
N GLY A 13 -4.93 5.04 8.15
CA GLY A 13 -5.33 5.79 9.35
C GLY A 13 -4.46 5.54 10.60
N TYR A 14 -3.39 4.75 10.49
CA TYR A 14 -2.35 4.62 11.52
C TYR A 14 -1.11 5.45 11.17
N VAL A 15 -0.25 5.67 12.17
CA VAL A 15 1.03 6.38 11.96
C VAL A 15 1.98 5.45 11.22
N GLY A 16 2.40 5.86 10.02
CA GLY A 16 3.28 5.09 9.15
C GLY A 16 2.96 5.36 7.68
N ASP A 17 3.65 4.66 6.78
CA ASP A 17 3.26 4.62 5.38
C ASP A 17 2.04 3.69 5.23
N ASP A 18 1.10 4.03 4.37
CA ASP A 18 0.01 3.14 3.97
C ASP A 18 0.12 2.80 2.48
N ILE A 19 -0.78 1.94 2.00
CA ILE A 19 -0.71 1.46 0.61
C ILE A 19 -1.00 2.57 -0.41
N ASP A 20 -1.88 3.52 -0.09
CA ASP A 20 -2.24 4.64 -0.97
C ASP A 20 -1.04 5.59 -1.14
N SER A 21 -0.19 5.68 -0.11
CA SER A 21 1.07 6.41 -0.13
C SER A 21 2.06 5.83 -1.15
N VAL A 22 2.05 4.52 -1.40
CA VAL A 22 2.89 3.87 -2.43
C VAL A 22 2.45 4.29 -3.84
N ILE A 23 1.15 4.37 -4.08
CA ILE A 23 0.58 4.86 -5.35
C ILE A 23 0.89 6.35 -5.53
N SER A 24 0.81 7.13 -4.46
CA SER A 24 1.18 8.54 -4.47
C SER A 24 2.65 8.74 -4.85
N LYS A 25 3.56 7.92 -4.31
CA LYS A 25 4.98 7.87 -4.71
C LYS A 25 5.13 7.49 -6.19
N LEU A 26 4.37 6.52 -6.69
CA LEU A 26 4.44 6.11 -8.11
C LEU A 26 3.98 7.22 -9.05
N LEU A 27 2.93 7.95 -8.66
CA LEU A 27 2.45 9.10 -9.41
C LEU A 27 3.47 10.24 -9.43
N HIS A 28 4.14 10.50 -8.30
CA HIS A 28 5.23 11.46 -8.21
C HIS A 28 6.37 11.09 -9.17
N GLU A 29 6.83 9.84 -9.15
CA GLU A 29 7.86 9.31 -10.09
C GLU A 29 7.42 9.37 -11.56
N ALA A 30 6.12 9.31 -11.82
CA ALA A 30 5.54 9.49 -13.15
C ALA A 30 5.44 10.97 -13.56
N ASN A 31 6.01 11.92 -12.79
CA ASN A 31 5.84 13.36 -12.97
C ASN A 31 4.37 13.78 -13.01
N PHE A 32 3.56 13.18 -12.13
CA PHE A 32 2.12 13.43 -12.02
C PHE A 32 1.29 13.09 -13.28
N ASP A 33 1.85 12.30 -14.19
CA ASP A 33 1.14 11.76 -15.35
C ASP A 33 0.36 10.48 -14.97
N ILE A 34 -0.96 10.61 -14.86
CA ILE A 34 -1.87 9.52 -14.48
C ILE A 34 -1.76 8.34 -15.46
N ASN A 35 -1.68 8.61 -16.77
CA ASN A 35 -1.63 7.55 -17.79
C ASN A 35 -0.33 6.74 -17.73
N LYS A 36 0.77 7.38 -17.31
CA LYS A 36 2.04 6.70 -17.04
C LYS A 36 1.99 5.94 -15.73
N ALA A 37 1.48 6.55 -14.66
CA ALA A 37 1.38 5.92 -13.34
C ALA A 37 0.51 4.65 -13.36
N GLN A 38 -0.61 4.65 -14.09
CA GLN A 38 -1.48 3.48 -14.27
C GLN A 38 -0.80 2.28 -14.95
N ARG A 39 0.28 2.52 -15.71
CA ARG A 39 1.11 1.48 -16.34
C ARG A 39 2.43 1.26 -15.58
N GLY A 40 2.61 1.94 -14.46
CA GLY A 40 3.81 1.87 -13.65
C GLY A 40 3.90 0.54 -12.89
N ILE A 41 5.11 0.24 -12.43
CA ILE A 41 5.40 -0.98 -11.67
C ILE A 41 5.71 -0.59 -10.23
N VAL A 42 5.03 -1.27 -9.30
CA VAL A 42 5.34 -1.27 -7.86
C VAL A 42 5.93 -2.63 -7.53
N PHE A 43 7.13 -2.64 -6.96
CA PHE A 43 7.75 -3.83 -6.40
C PHE A 43 7.52 -3.85 -4.89
N LEU A 44 6.94 -4.94 -4.38
CA LEU A 44 6.70 -5.16 -2.96
C LEU A 44 7.75 -6.14 -2.44
N ASP A 45 8.60 -5.69 -1.53
CA ASP A 45 9.61 -6.51 -0.86
C ASP A 45 9.13 -6.93 0.55
N GLU A 46 9.72 -7.99 1.10
CA GLU A 46 9.44 -8.50 2.45
C GLU A 46 7.95 -8.83 2.72
N VAL A 47 7.20 -9.22 1.69
CA VAL A 47 5.77 -9.57 1.81
C VAL A 47 5.51 -10.69 2.82
N ASP A 48 6.48 -11.59 3.05
CA ASP A 48 6.38 -12.64 4.07
C ASP A 48 6.27 -12.09 5.49
N LYS A 49 6.80 -10.90 5.75
CA LYS A 49 6.82 -10.26 7.07
C LYS A 49 5.48 -9.67 7.49
N ILE A 50 4.58 -9.39 6.54
CA ILE A 50 3.22 -8.91 6.82
C ILE A 50 2.21 -10.06 6.93
N SER A 51 2.67 -11.31 7.03
CA SER A 51 1.81 -12.48 7.22
C SER A 51 1.04 -12.43 8.56
N CYS A 52 -0.25 -12.78 8.54
CA CYS A 52 -1.06 -12.85 9.76
C CYS A 52 -0.64 -14.07 10.61
N VAL A 53 -0.42 -13.86 11.91
CA VAL A 53 -0.08 -14.96 12.83
C VAL A 53 -1.38 -15.70 13.20
N PRO A 54 -1.52 -17.00 12.88
CA PRO A 54 -2.75 -17.75 13.17
C PRO A 54 -2.98 -17.86 14.69
N GLY A 55 -4.20 -17.52 15.13
CA GLY A 55 -4.67 -17.77 16.51
C GLY A 55 -4.86 -16.55 17.42
N PHE A 56 -4.51 -15.33 16.99
CA PHE A 56 -4.65 -14.10 17.79
C PHE A 56 -5.51 -13.02 17.10
N HIS A 57 -6.79 -13.31 16.86
CA HIS A 57 -7.73 -12.33 16.25
C HIS A 57 -8.29 -11.27 17.22
N HIS A 58 -7.88 -11.28 18.48
CA HIS A 58 -8.45 -10.39 19.51
C HIS A 58 -7.82 -8.99 19.53
N LEU A 59 -6.60 -8.83 19.00
CA LEU A 59 -5.91 -7.55 18.88
C LEU A 59 -5.91 -7.13 17.40
N ARG A 60 -6.13 -5.84 17.13
CA ARG A 60 -6.11 -5.30 15.76
C ARG A 60 -4.68 -5.30 15.25
N ASP A 61 -4.40 -6.15 14.27
CA ASP A 61 -3.11 -6.22 13.59
C ASP A 61 -3.04 -5.17 12.47
N VAL A 62 -2.37 -4.06 12.77
CA VAL A 62 -2.24 -2.91 11.86
C VAL A 62 -1.02 -3.01 10.95
N GLY A 63 -0.10 -3.95 11.20
CA GLY A 63 1.13 -4.13 10.40
C GLY A 63 1.12 -5.38 9.52
N GLY A 64 0.33 -6.41 9.89
CA GLY A 64 0.15 -7.62 9.10
C GLY A 64 -1.19 -7.65 8.36
N GLU A 65 -2.23 -8.23 8.98
CA GLU A 65 -3.54 -8.43 8.34
C GLU A 65 -4.15 -7.12 7.80
N GLY A 66 -4.06 -6.02 8.55
CA GLY A 66 -4.56 -4.72 8.12
C GLY A 66 -3.89 -4.20 6.85
N VAL A 67 -2.60 -4.46 6.67
CA VAL A 67 -1.85 -4.13 5.44
C VAL A 67 -2.30 -5.03 4.28
N GLN A 68 -2.47 -6.33 4.52
CA GLN A 68 -2.96 -7.27 3.51
C GLN A 68 -4.34 -6.90 2.98
N GLN A 69 -5.27 -6.51 3.87
CA GLN A 69 -6.60 -6.04 3.46
C GLN A 69 -6.53 -4.77 2.60
N GLY A 70 -5.58 -3.87 2.86
CA GLY A 70 -5.31 -2.71 2.01
C GLY A 70 -4.79 -3.12 0.63
N LEU A 71 -3.82 -4.04 0.59
CA LEU A 71 -3.24 -4.57 -0.65
C LEU A 71 -4.28 -5.24 -1.55
N LEU A 72 -5.21 -6.02 -0.98
CA LEU A 72 -6.28 -6.68 -1.74
C LEU A 72 -7.13 -5.69 -2.54
N LYS A 73 -7.52 -4.56 -1.93
CA LYS A 73 -8.30 -3.52 -2.62
C LYS A 73 -7.57 -2.94 -3.84
N ILE A 74 -6.25 -2.79 -3.74
CA ILE A 74 -5.43 -2.31 -4.87
C ILE A 74 -5.36 -3.37 -5.97
N LEU A 75 -5.12 -4.63 -5.60
CA LEU A 75 -5.00 -5.75 -6.54
C LEU A 75 -6.31 -6.07 -7.27
N GLU A 76 -7.45 -5.93 -6.61
CA GLU A 76 -8.78 -6.10 -7.22
C GLU A 76 -9.11 -5.00 -8.24
N GLY A 77 -8.36 -3.89 -8.21
CA GLY A 77 -8.59 -2.71 -9.03
C GLY A 77 -9.55 -1.74 -8.34
N THR A 78 -8.99 -0.66 -7.78
CA THR A 78 -9.74 0.41 -7.13
C THR A 78 -9.31 1.78 -7.64
N ILE A 79 -10.17 2.78 -7.47
CA ILE A 79 -9.83 4.19 -7.70
C ILE A 79 -9.19 4.71 -6.40
N VAL A 80 -7.89 4.99 -6.44
CA VAL A 80 -7.14 5.54 -5.31
C VAL A 80 -7.24 7.07 -5.32
N GLN A 81 -7.61 7.67 -4.19
CA GLN A 81 -7.56 9.13 -4.02
C GLN A 81 -6.20 9.55 -3.48
N VAL A 82 -5.48 10.36 -4.24
CA VAL A 82 -4.18 10.91 -3.83
C VAL A 82 -4.39 12.28 -3.18
N PRO A 83 -4.03 12.48 -1.89
CA PRO A 83 -4.17 13.76 -1.21
C PRO A 83 -3.43 14.89 -1.97
N GLY A 84 -4.09 16.03 -2.16
CA GLY A 84 -3.54 17.17 -2.89
C GLY A 84 -3.75 17.13 -4.41
N MET A 85 -4.45 16.12 -4.93
CA MET A 85 -4.98 16.08 -6.29
C MET A 85 -6.51 16.12 -6.26
N CYS A 86 -7.06 17.33 -6.37
CA CYS A 86 -8.48 17.57 -6.59
C CYS A 86 -8.66 18.60 -7.71
#